data_AF-A0A382W7M0-F1
#
_entry.id   AF-A0A382W7M0-F1
#
_cell.length_a   1.000
_cell.length_b   1.000
_cell.length_c   1.000
_cell.angle_alpha   90.00
_cell.angle_beta   90.00
_cell.angle_gamma   90.00
#
_symmetry.space_group_name_H-M   'P 1'
#
loop_
_entity.id
_entity.type
_entity.pdbx_description
1 polymer ?
#
loop_
_entity_poly.entity_id
_entity_poly.type
_entity_poly.pdbx_seq_one_letter_code
_entity_poly.pdbx_strand_id
1 'polypeptide(L)'
;KDIIFAFSHFLRIKKYKKKYILYDNWNLSKIISEEINSSKDYSSKIIGILNYRFAKNLSDKKIPIKKTINRFENQIVDKGRNLGFRRYFKKIKTYGYQGFLNFPHFMHSIPTKYEEQAKVIPSEIITVGKIYIKPKKEFFPKLKVNVGPALNFPDIYKINKKNKKIGVLIILTGIRALDLKLLEWVDKIEKINKNIKITLKPHPILAIDKISFEGSFSKNLIISNEKLSSLLEKTSIVVCSGPTSATIESLAYNCFLIVPAIDAFDELNLKILNISKKK
;
A
#
# COMPACT_ATOMS: atom_id res chain seq x y z
N LYS A 1 -3.75 3.70 -34.21
CA LYS A 1 -4.52 2.42 -34.12
C LYS A 1 -4.78 1.98 -32.67
N ASP A 2 -3.74 1.81 -31.83
CA ASP A 2 -3.93 1.28 -30.46
C ASP A 2 -4.70 2.21 -29.52
N ILE A 3 -4.46 3.51 -29.62
CA ILE A 3 -5.21 4.53 -28.88
C ILE A 3 -6.70 4.42 -29.20
N ILE A 4 -7.07 4.45 -30.48
CA ILE A 4 -8.47 4.27 -30.93
C ILE A 4 -9.06 2.95 -30.42
N PHE A 5 -8.28 1.86 -30.45
CA PHE A 5 -8.72 0.58 -29.88
C PHE A 5 -8.99 0.67 -28.38
N ALA A 6 -8.13 1.33 -27.61
CA ALA A 6 -8.32 1.51 -26.17
C ALA A 6 -9.54 2.40 -25.86
N PHE A 7 -9.67 3.54 -26.54
CA PHE A 7 -10.80 4.46 -26.35
C PHE A 7 -12.15 3.82 -26.70
N SER A 8 -12.21 3.00 -27.74
CA SER A 8 -13.44 2.29 -28.15
C SER A 8 -13.86 1.12 -27.22
N HIS A 9 -13.32 1.00 -26.01
CA HIS A 9 -13.65 -0.12 -25.11
C HIS A 9 -15.09 -0.13 -24.63
N PHE A 10 -15.73 1.04 -24.49
CA PHE A 10 -17.14 1.13 -24.12
C PHE A 10 -18.07 0.48 -25.17
N LEU A 11 -17.67 0.44 -26.45
CA LEU A 11 -18.43 -0.31 -27.46
C LEU A 11 -18.34 -1.83 -27.24
N ARG A 12 -17.20 -2.31 -26.74
CA ARG A 12 -16.98 -3.73 -26.44
C ARG A 12 -17.62 -4.15 -25.13
N ILE A 13 -17.71 -3.26 -24.15
CA ILE A 13 -18.32 -3.56 -22.85
C ILE A 13 -19.81 -3.88 -22.98
N LYS A 14 -20.50 -3.24 -23.95
CA LYS A 14 -21.91 -3.53 -24.28
C LYS A 14 -22.15 -4.98 -24.74
N LYS A 15 -21.09 -5.68 -25.20
CA LYS A 15 -21.16 -7.10 -25.57
C LYS A 15 -20.98 -8.04 -24.38
N TYR A 16 -20.64 -7.51 -23.21
CA TYR A 16 -20.47 -8.29 -21.98
C TYR A 16 -21.85 -8.65 -21.40
N LYS A 17 -22.43 -9.76 -21.86
CA LYS A 17 -23.61 -10.38 -21.25
C LYS A 17 -23.17 -11.59 -20.43
N LYS A 18 -23.28 -11.53 -19.11
CA LYS A 18 -23.07 -12.69 -18.25
C LYS A 18 -24.26 -12.91 -17.31
N LYS A 19 -24.57 -14.18 -17.10
CA LYS A 19 -25.40 -14.63 -15.98
C LYS A 19 -24.55 -14.55 -14.73
N TYR A 20 -24.91 -13.68 -13.80
CA TYR A 20 -24.24 -13.57 -12.52
C TYR A 20 -24.62 -14.75 -11.63
N ILE A 21 -23.66 -15.25 -10.86
CA ILE A 21 -23.88 -16.29 -9.86
C ILE A 21 -24.06 -15.60 -8.51
N LEU A 22 -25.03 -16.05 -7.71
CA LEU A 22 -25.18 -15.58 -6.34
C LEU A 22 -23.92 -15.90 -5.54
N TYR A 23 -23.44 -14.94 -4.75
CA TYR A 23 -22.35 -15.16 -3.81
C TYR A 23 -22.96 -15.33 -2.43
N ASP A 24 -22.90 -16.53 -1.86
CA ASP A 24 -23.49 -16.80 -0.53
C ASP A 24 -24.98 -16.41 -0.44
N ASN A 25 -25.76 -16.71 -1.48
CA ASN A 25 -27.15 -16.26 -1.68
C ASN A 25 -27.35 -14.75 -1.89
N TRP A 26 -26.29 -13.93 -1.86
CA TRP A 26 -26.36 -12.50 -2.20
C TRP A 26 -26.35 -12.29 -3.71
N ASN A 27 -27.29 -11.49 -4.19
CA ASN A 27 -27.32 -11.04 -5.57
C ASN A 27 -26.46 -9.78 -5.75
N LEU A 28 -25.21 -9.98 -6.18
CA LEU A 28 -24.26 -8.89 -6.43
C LEU A 28 -24.35 -8.29 -7.84
N SER A 29 -25.33 -8.69 -8.65
CA SER A 29 -25.44 -8.29 -10.07
C SER A 29 -25.48 -6.77 -10.24
N LYS A 30 -26.15 -6.06 -9.34
CA LYS A 30 -26.27 -4.59 -9.37
C LYS A 30 -24.90 -3.92 -9.22
N ILE A 31 -24.17 -4.25 -8.15
CA ILE A 31 -22.85 -3.67 -7.87
C ILE A 31 -21.85 -3.99 -9.00
N ILE A 32 -21.88 -5.23 -9.51
CA ILE A 32 -21.01 -5.61 -10.63
C ILE A 32 -21.36 -4.81 -11.90
N SER A 33 -22.64 -4.62 -12.18
CA SER A 33 -23.09 -3.87 -13.35
C SER A 33 -22.76 -2.38 -13.23
N GLU A 34 -22.88 -1.79 -12.04
CA GLU A 34 -22.45 -0.42 -11.75
C GLU A 34 -20.94 -0.26 -11.99
N GLU A 35 -20.11 -1.19 -11.50
CA GLU A 35 -18.66 -1.13 -11.66
C GLU A 35 -18.22 -1.27 -13.14
N ILE A 36 -18.85 -2.19 -13.88
CA ILE A 36 -18.60 -2.38 -15.31
C ILE A 36 -18.94 -1.09 -16.09
N ASN A 37 -20.09 -0.48 -15.80
CA ASN A 37 -20.56 0.70 -16.52
C ASN A 37 -19.94 2.03 -16.01
N SER A 38 -19.25 2.02 -14.87
CA SER A 38 -18.62 3.19 -14.26
C SER A 38 -17.52 3.79 -15.15
N SER A 39 -17.45 5.12 -15.19
CA SER A 39 -16.36 5.89 -15.84
C SER A 39 -15.34 6.47 -14.85
N LYS A 40 -15.46 6.17 -13.54
CA LYS A 40 -14.64 6.79 -12.48
C LYS A 40 -13.12 6.65 -12.70
N ASP A 41 -12.67 5.54 -13.29
CA ASP A 41 -11.25 5.27 -13.57
C ASP A 41 -10.93 5.11 -15.06
N TYR A 42 -11.57 5.93 -15.90
CA TYR A 42 -11.44 5.82 -17.36
C TYR A 42 -9.97 5.83 -17.82
N SER A 43 -9.14 6.73 -17.30
CA SER A 43 -7.71 6.83 -17.65
C SER A 43 -6.96 5.51 -17.37
N SER A 44 -7.14 4.94 -16.19
CA SER A 44 -6.54 3.66 -15.79
C SER A 44 -7.02 2.49 -16.66
N LYS A 45 -8.30 2.48 -17.06
CA LYS A 45 -8.85 1.48 -18.02
C LYS A 45 -8.16 1.60 -19.38
N ILE A 46 -8.00 2.81 -19.89
CA ILE A 46 -7.30 3.06 -21.16
C ILE A 46 -5.83 2.61 -21.07
N ILE A 47 -5.11 3.01 -20.02
CA ILE A 47 -3.71 2.61 -19.82
C ILE A 47 -3.58 1.09 -19.71
N GLY A 48 -4.49 0.41 -18.99
CA GLY A 48 -4.50 -1.05 -18.91
C GLY A 48 -4.64 -1.71 -20.29
N ILE A 49 -5.56 -1.23 -21.13
CA ILE A 49 -5.74 -1.75 -22.50
C ILE A 49 -4.51 -1.45 -23.37
N LEU A 50 -3.92 -0.26 -23.24
CA LEU A 50 -2.70 0.10 -23.96
C LEU A 50 -1.52 -0.78 -23.54
N ASN A 51 -1.37 -1.08 -22.24
CA ASN A 51 -0.35 -2.01 -21.74
C ASN A 51 -0.50 -3.41 -22.32
N TYR A 52 -1.75 -3.89 -22.46
CA TYR A 52 -2.04 -5.15 -23.13
C TYR A 52 -1.62 -5.12 -24.62
N ARG A 53 -1.99 -4.04 -25.34
CA ARG A 53 -1.63 -3.85 -26.76
C ARG A 53 -0.12 -3.70 -26.94
N PHE A 54 0.57 -3.05 -26.02
CA PHE A 54 2.02 -2.92 -26.03
C PHE A 54 2.70 -4.29 -26.01
N ALA A 55 2.32 -5.18 -25.08
CA ALA A 55 2.85 -6.55 -25.05
C ALA A 55 2.54 -7.31 -26.36
N LYS A 56 1.32 -7.15 -26.91
CA LYS A 56 0.98 -7.73 -28.22
C LYS A 56 1.94 -7.24 -29.31
N ASN A 57 2.14 -5.93 -29.42
CA ASN A 57 2.95 -5.34 -30.48
C ASN A 57 4.42 -5.76 -30.39
N LEU A 58 4.96 -5.91 -29.17
CA LEU A 58 6.29 -6.47 -28.97
C LEU A 58 6.37 -7.92 -29.49
N SER A 59 5.35 -8.72 -29.20
CA SER A 59 5.27 -10.10 -29.70
C SER A 59 5.12 -10.16 -31.22
N ASP A 60 4.28 -9.32 -31.81
CA ASP A 60 4.09 -9.25 -33.27
C ASP A 60 5.40 -8.87 -33.99
N LYS A 61 6.18 -7.96 -33.39
CA LYS A 61 7.52 -7.57 -33.85
C LYS A 61 8.62 -8.58 -33.49
N LYS A 62 8.26 -9.72 -32.89
CA LYS A 62 9.20 -10.79 -32.48
C LYS A 62 10.34 -10.28 -31.60
N ILE A 63 10.09 -9.28 -30.75
CA ILE A 63 11.10 -8.76 -29.83
C ILE A 63 11.45 -9.85 -28.80
N PRO A 64 12.74 -10.23 -28.65
CA PRO A 64 13.13 -11.27 -27.71
C PRO A 64 13.05 -10.73 -26.28
N ILE A 65 12.13 -11.28 -25.49
CA ILE A 65 11.97 -10.94 -24.07
C ILE A 65 12.23 -12.20 -23.25
N LYS A 66 13.15 -12.11 -22.29
CA LYS A 66 13.48 -13.23 -21.39
C LYS A 66 12.63 -13.21 -20.11
N LYS A 67 12.40 -12.02 -19.54
CA LYS A 67 11.70 -11.78 -18.27
C LYS A 67 11.09 -10.38 -18.27
N THR A 68 10.04 -10.16 -17.48
CA THR A 68 9.51 -8.82 -17.22
C THR A 68 9.31 -8.58 -15.73
N ILE A 69 9.42 -7.33 -15.31
CA ILE A 69 9.11 -6.87 -13.96
C ILE A 69 8.21 -5.64 -14.03
N ASN A 70 7.32 -5.47 -13.06
CA ASN A 70 6.58 -4.23 -12.83
C ASN A 70 6.46 -3.93 -11.33
N ARG A 71 6.29 -2.64 -11.00
CA ARG A 71 5.71 -2.25 -9.70
C ARG A 71 4.28 -2.76 -9.68
N PHE A 72 3.95 -3.65 -8.76
CA PHE A 72 2.68 -4.40 -8.79
C PHE A 72 1.80 -4.02 -7.61
N GLU A 73 0.93 -3.04 -7.82
CA GLU A 73 -0.09 -2.64 -6.84
C GLU A 73 -1.39 -3.45 -7.03
N ASN A 74 -1.46 -4.25 -8.10
CA ASN A 74 -2.62 -5.02 -8.55
C ASN A 74 -3.82 -4.15 -8.95
N GLN A 75 -3.52 -2.97 -9.48
CA GLN A 75 -4.51 -2.06 -10.03
C GLN A 75 -4.85 -2.40 -11.50
N ILE A 76 -5.84 -1.72 -12.08
CA ILE A 76 -6.32 -1.95 -13.46
C ILE A 76 -5.16 -1.90 -14.48
N VAL A 77 -4.23 -0.95 -14.31
CA VAL A 77 -3.07 -0.77 -15.19
C VAL A 77 -2.13 -1.98 -15.18
N ASP A 78 -1.93 -2.58 -14.00
CA ASP A 78 -1.12 -3.78 -13.80
C ASP A 78 -1.79 -5.00 -14.42
N LYS A 79 -3.12 -5.10 -14.28
CA LYS A 79 -3.90 -6.21 -14.83
C LYS A 79 -3.78 -6.30 -16.34
N GLY A 80 -3.90 -5.16 -17.02
CA GLY A 80 -3.72 -5.07 -18.47
C GLY A 80 -2.31 -5.46 -18.92
N ARG A 81 -1.28 -4.98 -18.21
CA ARG A 81 0.12 -5.34 -18.48
C ARG A 81 0.37 -6.83 -18.31
N ASN A 82 -0.03 -7.39 -17.17
CA ASN A 82 0.18 -8.80 -16.86
C ASN A 82 -0.57 -9.69 -17.84
N LEU A 83 -1.83 -9.38 -18.15
CA LEU A 83 -2.60 -10.09 -19.17
C LEU A 83 -1.89 -10.10 -20.52
N GLY A 84 -1.36 -8.95 -20.95
CA GLY A 84 -0.61 -8.82 -22.20
C GLY A 84 0.59 -9.75 -22.23
N PHE A 85 1.49 -9.63 -21.26
CA PHE A 85 2.71 -10.45 -21.23
C PHE A 85 2.42 -11.93 -21.01
N ARG A 86 1.46 -12.28 -20.15
CA ARG A 86 1.08 -13.68 -19.89
C ARG A 86 0.41 -14.33 -21.10
N ARG A 87 -0.29 -13.56 -21.94
CA ARG A 87 -0.92 -14.06 -23.16
C ARG A 87 0.07 -14.24 -24.32
N TYR A 88 0.92 -13.25 -24.56
CA TYR A 88 1.77 -13.20 -25.74
C TYR A 88 3.18 -13.78 -25.52
N PHE A 89 3.65 -13.84 -24.26
CA PHE A 89 4.96 -14.38 -23.89
C PHE A 89 4.82 -15.57 -22.91
N LYS A 90 4.12 -16.63 -23.32
CA LYS A 90 3.75 -17.76 -22.44
C LYS A 90 4.92 -18.47 -21.73
N LYS A 91 6.13 -18.39 -22.28
CA LYS A 91 7.32 -19.10 -21.78
C LYS A 91 8.19 -18.25 -20.84
N ILE A 92 7.89 -16.97 -20.65
CA ILE A 92 8.71 -16.08 -19.82
C ILE A 92 8.20 -16.01 -18.39
N LYS A 93 9.11 -15.70 -17.45
CA LYS A 93 8.71 -15.31 -16.10
C LYS A 93 8.32 -13.83 -16.08
N THR A 94 7.18 -13.54 -15.47
CA THR A 94 6.72 -12.18 -15.17
C THR A 94 6.72 -11.97 -13.65
N TYR A 95 7.32 -10.87 -13.20
CA TYR A 95 7.48 -10.53 -11.79
C TYR A 95 6.70 -9.27 -11.44
N GLY A 96 5.96 -9.30 -10.34
CA GLY A 96 5.38 -8.10 -9.74
C GLY A 96 6.08 -7.77 -8.44
N TYR A 97 6.79 -6.64 -8.40
CA TYR A 97 7.45 -6.16 -7.20
C TYR A 97 6.52 -5.27 -6.38
N GLN A 98 6.24 -5.70 -5.15
CA GLN A 98 5.52 -4.97 -4.13
C GLN A 98 6.54 -4.34 -3.19
N GLY A 99 7.03 -3.16 -3.58
CA GLY A 99 7.97 -2.34 -2.82
C GLY A 99 7.36 -1.63 -1.60
N PHE A 100 6.14 -1.97 -1.23
CA PHE A 100 5.40 -1.37 -0.12
C PHE A 100 5.02 -2.45 0.88
N LEU A 101 4.63 -2.03 2.09
CA LEU A 101 4.26 -2.94 3.16
C LEU A 101 2.87 -3.54 2.91
N ASN A 102 2.55 -4.65 3.58
CA ASN A 102 1.18 -5.16 3.54
C ASN A 102 0.26 -4.30 4.40
N PHE A 103 -0.81 -3.75 3.81
CA PHE A 103 -1.87 -3.05 4.52
C PHE A 103 -3.19 -3.78 4.29
N PRO A 104 -3.89 -4.23 5.34
CA PRO A 104 -5.21 -4.88 5.20
C PRO A 104 -6.24 -4.00 4.47
N HIS A 105 -6.13 -2.68 4.58
CA HIS A 105 -6.93 -1.69 3.84
C HIS A 105 -6.88 -1.87 2.32
N PHE A 106 -5.76 -2.40 1.80
CA PHE A 106 -5.53 -2.62 0.38
C PHE A 106 -5.65 -4.10 0.01
N MET A 107 -6.83 -4.68 0.27
CA MET A 107 -7.13 -6.07 -0.10
C MET A 107 -6.86 -6.37 -1.58
N HIS A 108 -7.06 -5.38 -2.46
CA HIS A 108 -6.73 -5.52 -3.88
C HIS A 108 -5.27 -5.91 -4.12
N SER A 109 -4.34 -5.55 -3.24
CA SER A 109 -2.92 -5.90 -3.33
C SER A 109 -2.61 -7.38 -3.00
N ILE A 110 -3.62 -8.17 -2.63
CA ILE A 110 -3.52 -9.60 -2.29
C ILE A 110 -4.29 -10.40 -3.37
N PRO A 111 -3.60 -11.04 -4.31
CA PRO A 111 -4.26 -11.71 -5.42
C PRO A 111 -5.13 -12.89 -5.03
N THR A 112 -6.20 -13.09 -5.80
CA THR A 112 -7.08 -14.26 -5.71
C THR A 112 -6.75 -15.34 -6.75
N LYS A 113 -7.24 -16.56 -6.52
CA LYS A 113 -7.12 -17.66 -7.51
C LYS A 113 -7.75 -17.31 -8.88
N TYR A 114 -8.80 -16.48 -8.89
CA TYR A 114 -9.51 -16.09 -10.12
C TYR A 114 -8.68 -15.15 -10.99
N GLU A 115 -7.87 -14.29 -10.37
CA GLU A 115 -6.96 -13.41 -11.10
C GLU A 115 -5.82 -14.19 -11.78
N GLU A 116 -5.33 -15.27 -11.15
CA GLU A 116 -4.39 -16.19 -11.80
C GLU A 116 -5.05 -16.97 -12.94
N GLN A 117 -6.30 -17.41 -12.79
CA GLN A 117 -7.06 -18.06 -13.87
C GLN A 117 -7.24 -17.12 -15.07
N ALA A 118 -7.55 -15.85 -14.79
CA ALA A 118 -7.65 -14.80 -15.81
C ALA A 118 -6.29 -14.33 -16.35
N LYS A 119 -5.17 -14.77 -15.75
CA LYS A 119 -3.79 -14.39 -16.09
C LYS A 119 -3.54 -12.87 -16.00
N VAL A 120 -4.24 -12.18 -15.11
CA VAL A 120 -4.12 -10.73 -14.90
C VAL A 120 -3.11 -10.35 -13.80
N ILE A 121 -2.40 -11.34 -13.25
CA ILE A 121 -1.31 -11.15 -12.28
C ILE A 121 0.01 -11.70 -12.83
N PRO A 122 1.15 -11.27 -12.28
CA PRO A 122 2.45 -11.85 -12.63
C PRO A 122 2.53 -13.33 -12.25
N SER A 123 3.47 -14.05 -12.85
CA SER A 123 3.76 -15.44 -12.50
C SER A 123 4.33 -15.60 -11.09
N GLU A 124 5.03 -14.57 -10.60
CA GLU A 124 5.65 -14.54 -9.28
C GLU A 124 5.58 -13.11 -8.72
N ILE A 125 5.28 -12.97 -7.43
CA ILE A 125 5.30 -11.68 -6.72
C ILE A 125 6.57 -11.60 -5.87
N ILE A 126 7.16 -10.41 -5.80
CA ILE A 126 8.34 -10.12 -4.99
C ILE A 126 7.92 -9.13 -3.91
N THR A 127 8.09 -9.48 -2.65
CA THR A 127 7.78 -8.63 -1.49
C THR A 127 9.07 -8.11 -0.84
N VAL A 128 8.97 -7.01 -0.08
CA VAL A 128 10.13 -6.40 0.62
C VAL A 128 10.64 -7.18 1.83
N GLY A 129 9.97 -8.26 2.25
CA GLY A 129 10.37 -9.00 3.44
C GLY A 129 9.62 -10.33 3.62
N LYS A 130 10.27 -11.29 4.28
CA LYS A 130 9.75 -12.64 4.52
C LYS A 130 8.39 -12.64 5.22
N ILE A 131 8.18 -11.69 6.12
CA ILE A 131 6.96 -11.54 6.92
C ILE A 131 5.70 -11.29 6.06
N TYR A 132 5.88 -10.76 4.84
CA TYR A 132 4.79 -10.46 3.91
C TYR A 132 4.41 -11.64 3.00
N ILE A 133 5.15 -12.75 3.02
CA ILE A 133 4.84 -13.92 2.17
C ILE A 133 3.48 -14.51 2.52
N LYS A 134 3.23 -14.79 3.81
CA LYS A 134 2.00 -15.43 4.27
C LYS A 134 0.76 -14.56 4.01
N PRO A 135 0.75 -13.26 4.36
CA PRO A 135 -0.38 -12.38 4.04
C PRO A 135 -0.71 -12.34 2.54
N LYS A 136 0.29 -12.35 1.66
CA LYS A 136 0.04 -12.33 0.21
C LYS A 136 -0.59 -13.61 -0.34
N LYS A 137 -0.57 -14.70 0.43
CA LYS A 137 -1.15 -15.99 0.05
C LYS A 137 -2.55 -16.24 0.62
N GLU A 138 -3.14 -15.27 1.31
CA GLU A 138 -4.44 -15.39 1.99
C GLU A 138 -5.54 -15.91 1.06
N PHE A 139 -5.77 -15.25 -0.09
CA PHE A 139 -6.83 -15.64 -1.03
C PHE A 139 -6.37 -16.62 -2.13
N PHE A 140 -5.08 -16.97 -2.14
CA PHE A 140 -4.52 -17.95 -3.07
C PHE A 140 -3.24 -18.60 -2.52
N PRO A 141 -3.35 -19.71 -1.76
CA PRO A 141 -2.19 -20.36 -1.14
C PRO A 141 -1.09 -20.83 -2.11
N LYS A 142 -1.47 -21.15 -3.37
CA LYS A 142 -0.53 -21.58 -4.41
C LYS A 142 0.18 -20.41 -5.12
N LEU A 143 -0.10 -19.16 -4.75
CA LEU A 143 0.59 -17.99 -5.28
C LEU A 143 2.10 -18.10 -5.03
N LYS A 144 2.90 -17.85 -6.07
CA LYS A 144 4.36 -17.80 -5.94
C LYS A 144 4.77 -16.43 -5.44
N VAL A 145 5.36 -16.39 -4.25
CA VAL A 145 5.81 -15.16 -3.60
C VAL A 145 7.25 -15.35 -3.14
N ASN A 146 8.13 -14.45 -3.57
CA ASN A 146 9.54 -14.40 -3.22
C ASN A 146 9.83 -13.12 -2.42
N VAL A 147 11.02 -13.07 -1.83
CA VAL A 147 11.53 -11.88 -1.15
C VAL A 147 12.55 -11.20 -2.06
N GLY A 148 12.41 -9.89 -2.19
CA GLY A 148 13.38 -9.03 -2.84
C GLY A 148 13.89 -7.96 -1.88
N PRO A 149 14.81 -7.10 -2.34
CA PRO A 149 15.31 -5.99 -1.54
C PRO A 149 14.20 -4.98 -1.25
N ALA A 150 14.23 -4.37 -0.06
CA ALA A 150 13.34 -3.28 0.31
C ALA A 150 13.77 -1.94 -0.33
N LEU A 151 13.68 -1.84 -1.66
CA LEU A 151 14.22 -0.71 -2.45
C LEU A 151 13.65 0.66 -2.07
N ASN A 152 12.40 0.70 -1.58
CA ASN A 152 11.76 1.94 -1.14
C ASN A 152 12.15 2.35 0.29
N PHE A 153 12.92 1.51 0.98
CA PHE A 153 13.41 1.74 2.34
C PHE A 153 14.93 1.62 2.37
N PRO A 154 15.69 2.41 1.59
CA PRO A 154 17.15 2.26 1.54
C PRO A 154 17.83 2.64 2.86
N ASP A 155 17.21 3.51 3.65
CA ASP A 155 17.81 4.01 4.89
C ASP A 155 17.86 2.95 6.00
N ILE A 156 16.94 1.95 6.00
CA ILE A 156 16.96 0.91 7.02
C ILE A 156 18.23 0.04 6.98
N TYR A 157 18.96 0.05 5.87
CA TYR A 157 20.24 -0.64 5.74
C TYR A 157 21.43 0.18 6.25
N LYS A 158 21.22 1.44 6.64
CA LYS A 158 22.26 2.38 7.10
C LYS A 158 22.16 2.71 8.59
N ILE A 159 21.34 1.98 9.32
CA ILE A 159 21.04 2.26 10.74
C ILE A 159 22.31 2.07 11.57
N ASN A 160 22.79 3.16 12.18
CA ASN A 160 23.92 3.17 13.10
C ASN A 160 23.45 3.17 14.58
N LYS A 161 24.39 2.98 15.53
CA LYS A 161 24.12 3.06 16.97
C LYS A 161 23.44 4.39 17.33
N LYS A 162 22.38 4.30 18.14
CA LYS A 162 21.50 5.44 18.44
C LYS A 162 22.08 6.39 19.50
N ASN A 163 22.09 7.68 19.19
CA ASN A 163 22.12 8.73 20.20
C ASN A 163 20.68 9.26 20.39
N LYS A 164 19.99 8.73 21.41
CA LYS A 164 18.57 9.01 21.67
C LYS A 164 18.42 10.43 22.24
N LYS A 165 18.00 11.38 21.40
CA LYS A 165 17.77 12.79 21.77
C LYS A 165 16.30 13.16 21.82
N ILE A 166 15.45 12.44 21.09
CA ILE A 166 13.99 12.63 21.07
C ILE A 166 13.36 11.58 21.99
N GLY A 167 12.68 12.06 23.04
CA GLY A 167 11.92 11.20 23.95
C GLY A 167 10.72 10.58 23.24
N VAL A 168 9.81 11.42 22.74
CA VAL A 168 8.57 11.01 22.07
C VAL A 168 8.47 11.66 20.69
N LEU A 169 8.26 10.83 19.66
CA LEU A 169 7.94 11.26 18.30
C LEU A 169 6.52 10.80 17.96
N ILE A 170 5.67 11.72 17.52
CA ILE A 170 4.33 11.43 17.01
C ILE A 170 4.34 11.66 15.51
N ILE A 171 3.89 10.67 14.75
CA ILE A 171 3.90 10.72 13.28
C ILE A 171 2.46 10.79 12.80
N LEU A 172 2.12 11.88 12.11
CA LEU A 172 0.83 12.05 11.46
C LEU A 172 0.76 11.19 10.19
N THR A 173 -0.42 10.62 9.97
CA THR A 173 -0.73 9.60 8.99
C THR A 173 -1.06 10.17 7.60
N GLY A 174 -1.48 11.44 7.55
CA GLY A 174 -2.03 12.06 6.34
C GLY A 174 -3.53 11.84 6.17
N ILE A 175 -4.18 11.12 7.09
CA ILE A 175 -5.62 10.92 7.14
C ILE A 175 -6.19 11.83 8.22
N ARG A 176 -6.92 12.87 7.80
CA ARG A 176 -7.42 13.95 8.67
C ARG A 176 -8.09 13.44 9.95
N ALA A 177 -8.95 12.43 9.85
CA ALA A 177 -9.67 11.88 11.00
C ALA A 177 -8.71 11.23 12.03
N LEU A 178 -7.72 10.46 11.58
CA LEU A 178 -6.73 9.84 12.47
C LEU A 178 -5.79 10.90 13.05
N ASP A 179 -5.37 11.86 12.23
CA ASP A 179 -4.45 12.91 12.65
C ASP A 179 -5.09 13.82 13.70
N LEU A 180 -6.37 14.18 13.56
CA LEU A 180 -7.12 14.89 14.60
C LEU A 180 -7.16 14.11 15.92
N LYS A 181 -7.39 12.80 15.86
CA LYS A 181 -7.38 11.96 17.07
C LYS A 181 -6.00 11.88 17.73
N LEU A 182 -4.93 11.80 16.95
CA LEU A 182 -3.58 11.88 17.49
C LEU A 182 -3.33 13.23 18.16
N LEU A 183 -3.74 14.34 17.55
CA LEU A 183 -3.59 15.69 18.12
C LEU A 183 -4.42 15.88 19.40
N GLU A 184 -5.64 15.36 19.46
CA GLU A 184 -6.45 15.33 20.69
C GLU A 184 -5.72 14.60 21.83
N TRP A 185 -4.99 13.52 21.52
CA TRP A 185 -4.19 12.79 22.52
C TRP A 185 -2.96 13.58 22.95
N VAL A 186 -2.29 14.29 22.02
CA VAL A 186 -1.19 15.20 22.36
C VAL A 186 -1.66 16.24 23.37
N ASP A 187 -2.75 16.95 23.08
CA ASP A 187 -3.29 17.99 23.96
C ASP A 187 -3.68 17.44 25.34
N LYS A 188 -4.31 16.26 25.41
CA LYS A 188 -4.59 15.60 26.69
C LYS A 188 -3.33 15.27 27.48
N ILE A 189 -2.29 14.75 26.83
CA ILE A 189 -1.04 14.36 27.48
C ILE A 189 -0.27 15.60 27.96
N GLU A 190 -0.22 16.67 27.18
CA GLU A 190 0.42 17.93 27.58
C GLU A 190 -0.28 18.56 28.79
N LYS A 191 -1.61 18.43 28.90
CA LYS A 191 -2.38 18.88 30.06
C LYS A 191 -2.05 18.08 31.33
N ILE A 192 -1.77 16.78 31.20
CA ILE A 192 -1.40 15.89 32.32
C ILE A 192 0.07 16.09 32.72
N ASN A 193 0.98 16.17 31.76
CA ASN A 193 2.40 16.36 31.98
C ASN A 193 2.92 17.55 31.17
N LYS A 194 2.90 18.73 31.80
CA LYS A 194 3.35 19.97 31.16
C LYS A 194 4.83 19.98 30.77
N ASN A 195 5.64 19.07 31.30
CA ASN A 195 7.09 18.99 31.03
C ASN A 195 7.45 18.00 29.92
N ILE A 196 6.47 17.27 29.38
CA ILE A 196 6.72 16.31 28.30
C ILE A 196 7.16 17.05 27.03
N LYS A 197 8.27 16.61 26.43
CA LYS A 197 8.74 17.14 25.13
C LYS A 197 8.30 16.19 24.02
N ILE A 198 7.47 16.70 23.12
CA ILE A 198 6.90 15.92 22.03
C ILE A 198 7.43 16.48 20.72
N THR A 199 8.01 15.63 19.88
CA THR A 199 8.27 15.97 18.48
C THR A 199 7.12 15.46 17.62
N LEU A 200 6.54 16.32 16.80
CA LEU A 200 5.46 15.99 15.89
C LEU A 200 5.97 16.05 14.45
N LYS A 201 5.75 14.97 13.69
CA LYS A 201 6.08 14.89 12.27
C LYS A 201 4.80 14.93 11.43
N PRO A 202 4.51 16.04 10.72
CA PRO A 202 3.40 16.11 9.78
C PRO A 202 3.60 15.18 8.57
N HIS A 203 2.50 14.78 7.94
CA HIS A 203 2.54 14.05 6.69
C HIS A 203 2.76 15.03 5.51
N PRO A 204 3.59 14.71 4.50
CA PRO A 204 3.87 15.64 3.39
C PRO A 204 2.63 16.11 2.62
N ILE A 205 1.61 15.25 2.51
CA ILE A 205 0.36 15.54 1.77
C ILE A 205 -0.61 16.38 2.62
N LEU A 206 -0.62 16.19 3.93
CA LEU A 206 -1.52 16.87 4.85
C LEU A 206 -0.68 17.66 5.86
N ALA A 207 -0.36 18.88 5.48
CA ALA A 207 0.35 19.81 6.35
C ALA A 207 -0.50 20.15 7.59
N ILE A 208 0.18 20.40 8.71
CA ILE A 208 -0.46 20.56 10.02
C ILE A 208 -1.38 21.78 10.10
N ASP A 209 -1.04 22.85 9.40
CA ASP A 209 -1.82 24.08 9.25
C ASP A 209 -3.19 23.83 8.58
N LYS A 210 -3.29 22.78 7.76
CA LYS A 210 -4.55 22.37 7.13
C LYS A 210 -5.44 21.54 8.05
N ILE A 211 -4.93 21.11 9.20
CA ILE A 211 -5.70 20.37 10.20
C ILE A 211 -6.31 21.38 11.16
N SER A 212 -7.63 21.57 11.07
CA SER A 212 -8.37 22.46 11.97
C SER A 212 -8.47 21.81 13.35
N PHE A 213 -7.47 22.08 14.19
CA PHE A 213 -7.41 21.60 15.56
C PHE A 213 -7.74 22.74 16.52
N GLU A 214 -8.76 22.55 17.35
CA GLU A 214 -9.25 23.58 18.29
C GLU A 214 -8.46 23.64 19.61
N GLY A 215 -7.52 22.72 19.82
CA GLY A 215 -6.68 22.71 21.01
C GLY A 215 -5.49 23.67 20.92
N SER A 216 -4.84 23.90 22.06
CA SER A 216 -3.65 24.75 22.14
C SER A 216 -2.40 23.87 22.28
N PHE A 217 -1.42 24.04 21.41
CA PHE A 217 -0.13 23.36 21.55
C PHE A 217 0.73 24.06 22.59
N SER A 218 1.35 23.29 23.48
CA SER A 218 2.30 23.85 24.45
C SER A 218 3.62 24.28 23.77
N LYS A 219 4.42 25.09 24.48
CA LYS A 219 5.80 25.43 24.05
C LYS A 219 6.73 24.21 23.93
N ASN A 220 6.32 23.05 24.47
CA ASN A 220 7.11 21.82 24.46
C ASN A 220 6.82 20.91 23.26
N LEU A 221 5.90 21.30 22.37
CA LEU A 221 5.68 20.67 21.09
C LEU A 221 6.65 21.21 20.03
N ILE A 222 7.43 20.31 19.43
CA ILE A 222 8.36 20.63 18.34
C ILE A 222 7.83 20.02 17.05
N ILE A 223 7.43 20.84 16.10
CA ILE A 223 7.05 20.37 14.77
C ILE A 223 8.32 20.20 13.93
N SER A 224 8.57 18.99 13.41
CA SER A 224 9.73 18.71 12.57
C SER A 224 9.34 18.13 11.21
N ASN A 225 9.84 18.77 10.16
CA ASN A 225 9.72 18.32 8.77
C ASN A 225 10.96 17.54 8.31
N GLU A 226 11.88 17.20 9.21
CA GLU A 226 13.04 16.36 8.90
C GLU A 226 12.62 15.02 8.30
N LYS A 227 13.52 14.39 7.54
CA LYS A 227 13.30 13.06 6.97
C LYS A 227 12.95 12.04 8.07
N LEU A 228 12.01 11.13 7.79
CA LEU A 228 11.53 10.16 8.78
C LEU A 228 12.68 9.34 9.38
N SER A 229 13.59 8.83 8.55
CA SER A 229 14.77 8.07 9.00
C SER A 229 15.63 8.86 9.99
N SER A 230 15.95 10.11 9.69
CA SER A 230 16.73 10.99 10.58
C SER A 230 16.05 11.21 11.93
N LEU A 231 14.71 11.32 11.96
CA LEU A 231 13.96 11.41 13.20
C LEU A 231 13.98 10.08 13.97
N LEU A 232 13.77 8.96 13.29
CA LEU A 232 13.75 7.64 13.91
C LEU A 232 15.10 7.25 14.53
N GLU A 233 16.23 7.65 13.94
CA GLU A 233 17.59 7.40 14.49
C GLU A 233 17.76 7.99 15.90
N LYS A 234 17.26 9.20 16.12
CA LYS A 234 17.39 9.93 17.39
C LYS A 234 16.22 9.70 18.35
N THR A 235 15.23 8.87 18.01
CA THR A 235 14.00 8.70 18.79
C THR A 235 14.00 7.46 19.67
N SER A 236 13.50 7.63 20.91
CA SER A 236 13.21 6.56 21.87
C SER A 236 11.84 5.93 21.65
N ILE A 237 10.77 6.73 21.79
CA ILE A 237 9.37 6.28 21.68
C ILE A 237 8.74 6.88 20.43
N VAL A 238 8.06 6.06 19.64
CA VAL A 238 7.25 6.51 18.51
C VAL A 238 5.79 6.20 18.76
N VAL A 239 4.91 7.16 18.51
CA VAL A 239 3.45 6.98 18.48
C VAL A 239 2.98 7.16 17.04
N CYS A 240 2.31 6.14 16.50
CA CYS A 240 1.82 6.16 15.12
C CYS A 240 0.69 5.14 14.94
N SER A 241 -0.21 5.40 13.99
CA SER A 241 -1.41 4.59 13.69
C SER A 241 -1.71 4.60 12.19
N GLY A 242 -2.56 3.68 11.73
CA GLY A 242 -3.13 3.66 10.40
C GLY A 242 -2.24 2.99 9.34
N PRO A 243 -2.63 3.11 8.06
CA PRO A 243 -1.94 2.47 6.93
C PRO A 243 -0.64 3.20 6.56
N THR A 244 0.34 3.18 7.47
CA THR A 244 1.62 3.88 7.32
C THR A 244 2.81 2.95 7.53
N SER A 245 3.86 3.14 6.72
CA SER A 245 5.12 2.41 6.85
C SER A 245 5.89 2.78 8.12
N ALA A 246 5.60 3.95 8.70
CA ALA A 246 6.23 4.44 9.91
C ALA A 246 6.15 3.46 11.09
N THR A 247 5.10 2.63 11.16
CA THR A 247 4.96 1.57 12.18
C THR A 247 6.12 0.57 12.10
N ILE A 248 6.34 -0.03 10.93
CA ILE A 248 7.39 -1.04 10.73
C ILE A 248 8.77 -0.41 10.67
N GLU A 249 8.90 0.78 10.07
CA GLU A 249 10.16 1.52 10.07
C GLU A 249 10.60 1.81 11.51
N SER A 250 9.71 2.27 12.38
CA SER A 250 10.05 2.54 13.80
C SER A 250 10.63 1.31 14.51
N LEU A 251 10.06 0.13 14.24
CA LEU A 251 10.59 -1.13 14.78
C LEU A 251 11.96 -1.48 14.19
N ALA A 252 12.17 -1.29 12.88
CA ALA A 252 13.47 -1.49 12.25
C ALA A 252 14.56 -0.59 12.86
N TYR A 253 14.19 0.63 13.26
CA TYR A 253 15.08 1.53 13.99
C TYR A 253 15.18 1.19 15.49
N ASN A 254 14.61 0.12 16.05
CA ASN A 254 14.61 -0.13 17.50
C ASN A 254 14.04 1.05 18.32
N CYS A 255 12.96 1.67 17.83
CA CYS A 255 12.12 2.53 18.65
C CYS A 255 11.14 1.68 19.45
N PHE A 256 10.75 2.16 20.64
CA PHE A 256 9.59 1.63 21.33
C PHE A 256 8.33 2.17 20.62
N LEU A 257 7.59 1.30 19.95
CA LEU A 257 6.42 1.68 19.18
C LEU A 257 5.16 1.57 20.03
N ILE A 258 4.41 2.67 20.14
CA ILE A 258 3.07 2.73 20.70
C ILE A 258 2.10 2.89 19.54
N VAL A 259 1.21 1.91 19.36
CA VAL A 259 0.11 1.99 18.41
C VAL A 259 -1.19 2.21 19.20
N PRO A 260 -1.81 3.40 19.08
CA PRO A 260 -2.97 3.77 19.90
C PRO A 260 -4.27 3.03 19.53
N ALA A 261 -4.25 2.22 18.46
CA ALA A 261 -5.41 1.45 17.97
C ALA A 261 -6.63 2.33 17.64
N ILE A 262 -6.39 3.48 17.02
CA ILE A 262 -7.44 4.41 16.57
C ILE A 262 -7.90 4.10 15.13
N ASP A 263 -7.14 3.31 14.37
CA ASP A 263 -7.55 2.74 13.09
C ASP A 263 -8.00 1.28 13.29
N ALA A 264 -9.09 0.90 12.64
CA ALA A 264 -9.70 -0.43 12.79
C ALA A 264 -8.77 -1.60 12.44
N PHE A 265 -7.73 -1.36 11.64
CA PHE A 265 -6.79 -2.38 11.20
C PHE A 265 -5.42 -2.30 11.89
N ASP A 266 -5.19 -1.37 12.83
CA ASP A 266 -3.94 -1.27 13.58
C ASP A 266 -3.55 -2.60 14.23
N GLU A 267 -4.47 -3.15 15.04
CA GLU A 267 -4.23 -4.41 15.74
C GLU A 267 -4.15 -5.59 14.76
N LEU A 268 -5.01 -5.58 13.73
CA LEU A 268 -5.02 -6.63 12.73
C LEU A 268 -3.68 -6.68 11.98
N ASN A 269 -3.13 -5.54 11.61
CA ASN A 269 -1.87 -5.46 10.88
C ASN A 269 -0.71 -6.01 11.73
N LEU A 270 -0.60 -5.61 13.00
CA LEU A 270 0.42 -6.14 13.91
C LEU A 270 0.27 -7.66 14.13
N LYS A 271 -0.97 -8.15 14.24
CA LYS A 271 -1.28 -9.57 14.40
C LYS A 271 -0.93 -10.38 13.15
N ILE A 272 -1.30 -9.90 11.96
CA ILE A 272 -0.96 -10.52 10.67
C ILE A 272 0.56 -10.66 10.51
N LEU A 273 1.30 -9.68 11.00
CA LEU A 273 2.75 -9.64 10.96
C LEU A 273 3.43 -10.37 12.14
N ASN A 274 2.67 -11.00 13.05
CA ASN A 274 3.20 -11.67 14.24
C ASN A 274 4.16 -10.79 15.07
N ILE A 275 3.90 -9.48 15.15
CA ILE A 275 4.71 -8.57 15.95
C ILE A 275 4.33 -8.74 17.42
N SER A 276 5.29 -9.12 18.28
CA SER A 276 5.05 -9.34 19.70
C SER A 276 4.65 -8.04 20.40
N LYS A 277 3.50 -8.03 21.07
CA LYS A 277 3.16 -6.97 22.03
C LYS A 277 4.09 -7.15 23.25
N LYS A 278 4.99 -6.19 23.49
CA LYS A 278 5.60 -6.08 24.82
C LYS A 278 4.54 -5.45 25.73
N LYS A 279 4.10 -6.21 26.73
CA LYS A 279 3.26 -5.70 27.81
C LYS A 279 4.12 -4.88 28.77
#